data_AF-A0A0G1UP21-F1
#
_entry.id   AF-A0A0G1UP21-F1
#
_cell.length_a   1.000
_cell.length_b   1.000
_cell.length_c   1.000
_cell.angle_alpha   90.00
_cell.angle_beta   90.00
_cell.angle_gamma   90.00
#
_symmetry.space_group_name_H-M   'P 1'
#
loop_
_entity.id
_entity.type
_entity.pdbx_description
1 polymer ?
#
loop_
_entity_poly.entity_id
_entity_poly.type
_entity_poly.pdbx_seq_one_letter_code
_entity_poly.pdbx_strand_id
1 'polypeptide(L)'
;MTKILFWMSLLLTGAALWFTVPLTQETVICYKSTQLSFDEIGFRTRTSGWNERRICEEKTDVVVQLAECLETVRESRDKTVMAYVEPYIRETLRMVLPYVRGYEQQKEDVNAECGRFRDLLIE
;
A
#
# COMPACT_ATOMS: atom_id res chain seq x y z
N MET A 1 -19.49 -39.38 -1.93
CA MET A 1 -18.77 -38.47 -2.85
C MET A 1 -18.79 -37.01 -2.39
N THR A 2 -19.95 -36.46 -1.99
CA THR A 2 -20.10 -35.05 -1.53
C THR A 2 -19.22 -34.67 -0.33
N LYS A 3 -19.03 -35.56 0.65
CA LYS A 3 -18.16 -35.30 1.82
C LYS A 3 -16.70 -35.07 1.43
N ILE A 4 -16.16 -35.83 0.48
CA ILE A 4 -14.75 -35.71 0.04
C ILE A 4 -14.55 -34.39 -0.73
N LEU A 5 -15.52 -34.02 -1.58
CA LEU A 5 -15.51 -32.73 -2.28
C LEU A 5 -15.57 -31.54 -1.32
N PHE A 6 -16.36 -31.64 -0.24
CA PHE A 6 -16.41 -30.61 0.79
C PHE A 6 -15.06 -30.42 1.48
N TRP A 7 -14.41 -31.50 1.92
CA TRP A 7 -13.10 -31.43 2.56
C TRP A 7 -12.00 -30.91 1.61
N MET A 8 -12.01 -31.32 0.34
CA MET A 8 -11.12 -30.78 -0.69
C MET A 8 -11.32 -29.28 -0.90
N SER A 9 -12.58 -28.83 -0.98
CA SER A 9 -12.90 -27.40 -1.09
C SER A 9 -12.42 -26.62 0.13
N LEU A 10 -12.61 -27.16 1.34
CA LEU A 10 -12.19 -26.52 2.59
C LEU A 10 -10.66 -26.39 2.68
N LEU A 11 -9.92 -27.40 2.23
CA LEU A 11 -8.46 -27.38 2.18
C LEU A 11 -7.94 -26.36 1.16
N LEU A 12 -8.56 -26.30 -0.02
CA LEU A 12 -8.19 -25.33 -1.06
C LEU A 12 -8.46 -23.89 -0.62
N THR A 13 -9.62 -23.61 -0.01
CA THR A 13 -9.92 -22.27 0.52
C THR A 13 -9.04 -21.91 1.71
N GLY A 14 -8.78 -22.87 2.61
CA GLY A 14 -7.85 -22.68 3.72
C GLY A 14 -6.43 -22.36 3.26
N ALA A 15 -5.93 -23.09 2.26
CA ALA A 15 -4.63 -22.81 1.65
C ALA A 15 -4.59 -21.43 0.99
N ALA A 16 -5.62 -21.08 0.21
CA ALA A 16 -5.70 -19.77 -0.43
C ALA A 16 -5.65 -18.62 0.61
N LEU A 17 -6.47 -18.72 1.67
CA LEU A 17 -6.49 -17.74 2.75
C LEU A 17 -5.15 -17.64 3.48
N TRP A 18 -4.47 -18.78 3.70
CA TRP A 18 -3.15 -18.80 4.34
C TRP A 18 -2.11 -17.99 3.56
N PHE A 19 -2.20 -17.97 2.23
CA PHE A 19 -1.30 -17.17 1.38
C PHE A 19 -1.77 -15.72 1.25
N THR A 20 -3.07 -15.47 1.06
CA THR A 20 -3.57 -14.13 0.75
C THR A 20 -3.67 -13.22 1.97
N VAL A 21 -4.10 -13.74 3.12
CA VAL A 21 -4.34 -12.96 4.35
C VAL A 21 -3.08 -12.22 4.82
N PRO A 22 -1.91 -12.85 5.02
CA PRO A 22 -0.72 -12.14 5.51
C PRO A 22 -0.29 -11.04 4.53
N LEU A 23 -0.33 -11.31 3.22
CA LEU A 23 0.00 -10.31 2.19
C LEU A 23 -0.95 -9.11 2.21
N THR A 24 -2.26 -9.35 2.35
CA THR A 24 -3.23 -8.26 2.50
C THR A 24 -2.99 -7.48 3.77
N GLN A 25 -2.64 -8.13 4.89
CA GLN A 25 -2.36 -7.45 6.15
C GLN A 25 -1.10 -6.57 6.06
N GLU A 26 0.00 -7.11 5.53
CA GLU A 26 1.25 -6.36 5.34
C GLU A 26 1.04 -5.17 4.39
N THR A 27 0.31 -5.37 3.30
CA THR A 27 -0.03 -4.29 2.38
C THR A 27 -0.90 -3.22 3.05
N VAL A 28 -1.91 -3.63 3.82
CA VAL A 28 -2.75 -2.71 4.61
C VAL A 28 -1.91 -1.92 5.62
N ILE A 29 -0.91 -2.55 6.24
CA ILE A 29 0.00 -1.90 7.18
C ILE A 29 0.81 -0.81 6.45
N CYS A 30 1.40 -1.11 5.28
CA CYS A 30 2.10 -0.11 4.47
C CYS A 30 1.22 1.12 4.21
N TYR A 31 -0.01 0.89 3.72
CA TYR A 31 -0.93 1.99 3.42
C TYR A 31 -1.32 2.81 4.66
N LYS A 32 -1.57 2.15 5.79
CA LYS A 32 -1.92 2.82 7.05
C LYS A 32 -0.76 3.61 7.65
N SER A 33 0.47 3.08 7.60
CA SER A 33 1.64 3.80 8.10
C SER A 33 1.87 5.07 7.31
N THR A 34 1.77 4.99 5.98
CA THR A 34 1.89 6.16 5.09
C THR A 34 0.83 7.21 5.38
N GLN A 35 -0.42 6.81 5.61
CA GLN A 35 -1.49 7.74 5.99
C GLN A 35 -1.19 8.46 7.32
N LEU A 36 -0.70 7.74 8.33
CA LEU A 36 -0.28 8.33 9.60
C LEU A 36 0.86 9.35 9.41
N SER A 37 1.83 9.05 8.54
CA SER A 37 2.92 9.97 8.21
C SER A 37 2.41 11.25 7.54
N PHE A 38 1.45 11.15 6.61
CA PHE A 38 0.81 12.32 6.01
C PHE A 38 0.05 13.17 7.02
N ASP A 39 -0.69 12.53 7.93
CA ASP A 39 -1.41 13.23 9.01
C ASP A 39 -0.42 13.95 9.95
N GLU A 40 0.70 13.31 10.28
CA GLU A 40 1.78 13.93 11.07
C GLU A 40 2.41 15.11 10.35
N ILE A 41 2.72 15.00 9.05
CA ILE A 41 3.23 16.12 8.24
C ILE A 41 2.22 17.28 8.26
N GLY A 42 0.93 16.99 8.09
CA GLY A 42 -0.13 18.00 8.16
C GLY A 42 -0.19 18.71 9.52
N PHE A 43 -0.05 17.96 10.62
CA PHE A 43 0.00 18.52 11.97
C PHE A 43 1.26 19.36 12.21
N ARG A 44 2.44 18.85 11.83
CA ARG A 44 3.72 19.56 11.97
C ARG A 44 3.78 20.82 11.12
N THR A 45 3.24 20.77 9.90
CA THR A 45 3.14 21.95 9.02
C THR A 45 2.38 23.09 9.70
N ARG A 46 1.24 22.79 10.35
CA ARG A 46 0.42 23.78 11.05
C ARG A 46 1.08 24.34 12.31
N THR A 47 1.97 23.59 12.94
CA THR A 47 2.53 23.90 14.27
C THR A 47 3.98 24.41 14.24
N SER A 48 4.77 24.02 13.23
CA SER A 48 6.23 24.14 13.21
C SER A 48 6.76 25.11 12.15
N GLY A 49 5.89 25.73 11.34
CA GLY A 49 6.27 26.75 10.36
C GLY A 49 7.22 26.25 9.27
N TRP A 50 7.10 24.98 8.86
CA TRP A 50 7.94 24.41 7.80
C TRP A 50 7.78 25.18 6.49
N ASN A 51 8.88 25.34 5.76
CA ASN A 51 8.82 25.90 4.41
C ASN A 51 8.20 24.87 3.45
N GLU A 52 7.62 25.36 2.35
CA GLU A 52 6.91 24.52 1.38
C GLU A 52 7.79 23.44 0.75
N ARG A 53 9.10 23.74 0.58
CA ARG A 53 10.06 22.77 0.06
C ARG A 53 10.22 21.56 0.98
N ARG A 54 10.42 21.80 2.29
CA ARG A 54 10.57 20.75 3.28
C ARG A 54 9.31 19.90 3.40
N ILE A 55 8.13 20.52 3.33
CA ILE A 55 6.86 19.77 3.31
C ILE A 55 6.82 18.84 2.11
N CYS A 56 7.24 19.31 0.93
CA CYS A 56 7.32 18.50 -0.27
C CYS A 56 8.36 17.38 -0.19
N GLU A 57 9.54 17.64 0.37
CA GLU A 57 10.57 16.62 0.61
C GLU A 57 10.02 15.48 1.48
N GLU A 58 9.36 15.81 2.59
CA GLU A 58 8.79 14.82 3.52
C GLU A 58 7.61 14.05 2.90
N LYS A 59 6.73 14.74 2.15
CA LYS A 59 5.62 14.07 1.44
C LYS A 59 6.13 13.11 0.37
N THR A 60 7.18 13.51 -0.36
CA THR A 60 7.80 12.69 -1.40
C THR A 60 8.43 11.45 -0.77
N ASP A 61 9.20 11.63 0.29
CA ASP A 61 9.83 10.53 1.05
C ASP A 61 8.79 9.52 1.55
N VAL A 62 7.65 9.99 2.08
CA VAL A 62 6.55 9.13 2.52
C VAL A 62 5.95 8.27 1.39
N VAL A 63 5.82 8.82 0.18
CA VAL A 63 5.34 8.05 -0.98
C VAL A 63 6.39 7.08 -1.50
N VAL A 64 7.67 7.45 -1.48
CA VAL A 64 8.79 6.54 -1.83
C VAL A 64 8.84 5.36 -0.85
N GLN A 65 8.73 5.63 0.46
CA GLN A 65 8.65 4.57 1.48
C GLN A 65 7.44 3.64 1.28
N LEU A 66 6.31 4.17 0.80
CA LEU A 66 5.15 3.33 0.44
C LEU A 66 5.52 2.39 -0.72
N ALA A 67 6.18 2.89 -1.76
CA ALA A 67 6.63 2.06 -2.88
C ALA A 67 7.58 0.95 -2.40
N GLU A 68 8.57 1.29 -1.58
CA GLU A 68 9.53 0.33 -1.02
C GLU A 68 8.86 -0.73 -0.14
N CYS A 69 7.89 -0.32 0.69
CA CYS A 69 7.12 -1.25 1.53
C CYS A 69 6.31 -2.23 0.66
N LEU A 70 5.64 -1.73 -0.38
CA LEU A 70 4.87 -2.57 -1.30
C LEU A 70 5.77 -3.53 -2.09
N GLU A 71 6.95 -3.07 -2.55
CA GLU A 71 7.89 -3.94 -3.26
C GLU A 71 8.48 -5.00 -2.32
N THR A 72 8.80 -4.66 -1.08
CA THR A 72 9.27 -5.62 -0.07
C THR A 72 8.22 -6.72 0.18
N VAL A 73 6.95 -6.34 0.32
CA VAL A 73 5.84 -7.29 0.46
C VAL A 73 5.76 -8.20 -0.76
N ARG A 74 5.96 -7.65 -1.96
CA ARG A 74 5.95 -8.38 -3.23
C ARG A 74 7.12 -9.36 -3.36
N GLU A 75 8.32 -8.94 -3.01
CA GLU A 75 9.55 -9.74 -3.11
C GLU A 75 9.62 -10.85 -2.05
N SER A 76 8.90 -10.71 -0.94
CA SER A 76 8.85 -11.71 0.13
C SER A 76 8.25 -13.07 -0.29
N ARG A 77 7.71 -13.18 -1.51
CA ARG A 77 7.03 -14.36 -2.03
C ARG A 77 7.46 -14.72 -3.46
N ASP A 78 7.24 -15.99 -3.79
CA ASP A 78 7.49 -16.52 -5.13
C ASP A 78 6.68 -15.75 -6.19
N LYS A 79 7.34 -15.36 -7.29
CA LYS A 79 6.73 -14.61 -8.40
C LYS A 79 5.51 -15.30 -8.99
N THR A 80 5.53 -16.63 -9.03
CA THR A 80 4.41 -17.45 -9.52
C THR A 80 3.21 -17.32 -8.60
N VAL A 81 3.43 -17.34 -7.28
CA VAL A 81 2.37 -17.17 -6.29
C VAL A 81 1.79 -15.75 -6.38
N MET A 82 2.63 -14.74 -6.51
CA MET A 82 2.18 -13.35 -6.64
C MET A 82 1.31 -13.13 -7.88
N ALA A 83 1.63 -13.76 -9.03
CA ALA A 83 0.81 -13.64 -10.23
C ALA A 83 -0.66 -14.09 -10.03
N TYR A 84 -0.90 -15.09 -9.19
CA TYR A 84 -2.26 -15.55 -8.86
C TYR A 84 -2.90 -14.76 -7.72
N VAL A 85 -2.12 -14.29 -6.77
CA VAL A 85 -2.63 -13.68 -5.52
C VAL A 85 -2.82 -12.16 -5.64
N GLU A 86 -2.02 -11.47 -6.45
CA GLU A 86 -2.10 -10.02 -6.68
C GLU A 86 -3.51 -9.50 -7.03
N PRO A 87 -4.28 -10.11 -7.95
CA PRO A 87 -5.64 -9.64 -8.23
C PRO A 87 -6.56 -9.76 -7.02
N TYR A 88 -6.44 -10.83 -6.22
CA TYR A 88 -7.24 -11.00 -5.00
C TYR A 88 -6.86 -9.99 -3.92
N ILE A 89 -5.56 -9.70 -3.77
CA ILE A 89 -5.10 -8.64 -2.86
C ILE A 89 -5.70 -7.31 -3.27
N ARG A 90 -5.65 -6.96 -4.56
CA ARG A 90 -6.18 -5.70 -5.08
C ARG A 90 -7.67 -5.52 -4.78
N GLU A 91 -8.48 -6.55 -5.03
CA GLU A 91 -9.91 -6.48 -4.74
C GLU A 91 -10.20 -6.47 -3.24
N THR A 92 -9.44 -7.23 -2.44
CA THR A 92 -9.57 -7.21 -0.98
C THR A 92 -9.22 -5.84 -0.41
N LEU A 93 -8.16 -5.21 -0.91
CA LEU A 93 -7.76 -3.87 -0.50
C LEU A 93 -8.83 -2.83 -0.82
N ARG A 94 -9.50 -2.92 -1.97
CA ARG A 94 -10.62 -2.03 -2.30
C ARG A 94 -11.78 -2.15 -1.30
N MET A 95 -12.02 -3.34 -0.75
CA MET A 95 -13.08 -3.56 0.24
C MET A 95 -12.66 -3.15 1.66
N VAL A 96 -11.41 -3.42 2.05
CA VAL A 96 -10.91 -3.18 3.41
C VAL A 96 -10.48 -1.73 3.60
N LEU A 97 -9.96 -1.10 2.55
CA LEU A 97 -9.46 0.27 2.54
C LEU A 97 -10.15 1.13 1.45
N PRO A 98 -11.49 1.24 1.45
CA PRO A 98 -12.20 1.98 0.41
C PRO A 98 -11.85 3.49 0.40
N TYR A 99 -11.35 4.01 1.52
CA TYR A 99 -11.02 5.41 1.71
C TYR A 99 -9.51 5.70 1.71
N VAL A 100 -8.65 4.67 1.63
CA VAL A 100 -7.20 4.90 1.56
C VAL A 100 -6.82 5.10 0.10
N ARG A 101 -6.16 6.23 -0.19
CA ARG A 101 -5.66 6.54 -1.53
C ARG A 101 -4.66 5.46 -1.95
N GLY A 102 -4.82 4.91 -3.15
CA GLY A 102 -3.84 3.95 -3.70
C GLY A 102 -2.51 4.64 -3.99
N TYR A 103 -1.44 3.85 -4.13
CA TYR A 103 -0.08 4.37 -4.38
C TYR A 103 -0.03 5.37 -5.55
N GLU A 104 -0.55 5.00 -6.72
CA GLU A 104 -0.56 5.90 -7.90
C GLU A 104 -1.29 7.21 -7.63
N GLN A 105 -2.40 7.17 -6.89
CA GLN A 105 -3.15 8.37 -6.56
C GLN A 105 -2.39 9.26 -5.58
N GLN A 106 -1.71 8.68 -4.57
CA GLN A 106 -0.84 9.44 -3.67
C GLN A 106 0.36 10.05 -4.42
N LYS A 107 0.93 9.31 -5.37
CA LYS A 107 2.00 9.79 -6.26
C LYS A 107 1.54 11.00 -7.08
N GLU A 108 0.40 10.88 -7.75
CA GLU A 108 -0.19 11.96 -8.54
C GLU A 108 -0.50 13.20 -7.68
N ASP A 109 -1.09 13.00 -6.50
CA ASP A 109 -1.41 14.09 -5.58
C ASP A 109 -0.15 14.84 -5.12
N VAL A 110 0.90 14.11 -4.73
CA VAL A 110 2.17 14.72 -4.31
C VAL A 110 2.87 15.39 -5.49
N ASN A 111 2.92 14.77 -6.66
CA ASN A 111 3.52 15.38 -7.85
C ASN A 111 2.76 16.64 -8.30
N ALA A 112 1.42 16.65 -8.17
CA ALA A 112 0.61 17.82 -8.48
C ALA A 112 0.84 18.96 -7.47
N GLU A 113 0.97 18.65 -6.19
CA GLU A 113 1.22 19.63 -5.13
C GLU A 113 2.67 20.16 -5.17
N CYS A 114 3.63 19.29 -5.43
CA CYS A 114 5.06 19.54 -5.30
C CYS A 114 5.81 19.72 -6.62
N GLY A 115 5.13 19.65 -7.77
CA GLY A 115 5.76 19.71 -9.10
C GLY A 115 6.51 21.00 -9.45
N ARG A 116 6.39 22.03 -8.61
CA ARG A 116 7.26 23.22 -8.60
C ARG A 116 8.73 22.90 -8.24
N PHE A 117 8.98 21.81 -7.53
CA PHE A 117 10.31 21.29 -7.19
C PHE A 117 10.59 20.04 -8.03
N ARG A 118 11.18 20.23 -9.21
CA ARG A 118 11.39 19.13 -10.18
C ARG A 118 12.24 17.98 -9.64
N ASP A 119 13.16 18.27 -8.74
CA ASP A 119 14.01 17.32 -8.05
C ASP A 119 13.27 16.40 -7.06
N LEU A 120 12.00 16.71 -6.75
CA LEU A 120 11.14 15.95 -5.84
C LEU A 120 10.02 15.18 -6.56
N LEU A 121 10.04 15.15 -7.90
CA LEU A 121 9.05 14.40 -8.66
C LEU A 121 9.32 12.89 -8.57
N ILE A 122 8.26 12.13 -8.33
CA ILE A 122 8.30 10.67 -8.26
C ILE A 122 7.94 10.11 -9.64
N GLU A 123 8.82 9.30 -10.21
CA GLU A 123 8.64 8.62 -11.51
C GLU A 123 7.58 7.50 -11.43
#